data_AF-A0A7J4IFB6-F1
#
_entry.id   AF-A0A7J4IFB6-F1
#
_cell.length_a   1.000
_cell.length_b   1.000
_cell.length_c   1.000
_cell.angle_alpha   90.00
_cell.angle_beta   90.00
_cell.angle_gamma   90.00
#
_symmetry.space_group_name_H-M   'P 1'
#
loop_
_entity.id
_entity.type
_entity.pdbx_description
1 polymer ?
#
loop_
_entity_poly.entity_id
_entity_poly.type
_entity_poly.pdbx_seq_one_letter_code
_entity_poly.pdbx_strand_id
1 'polypeptide(L)'
;MADKKDTRKENIQKLLVRLELWFAPLLIIMPMSVSMIFIGDWYVRGYVQKSTLYNGELLIGLLLLCVNFVFDVLFLRSIRLQKIKDF
;
A
#
# COMPACT_ATOMS: atom_id res chain seq x y z
N MET A 1 -7.13 -40.68 7.72
CA MET A 1 -7.99 -39.46 7.64
C MET A 1 -7.26 -38.15 7.97
N ALA A 2 -6.08 -38.16 8.62
CA ALA A 2 -5.31 -36.94 8.91
C ALA A 2 -4.67 -36.28 7.67
N ASP A 3 -4.20 -37.11 6.73
CA ASP A 3 -3.48 -36.70 5.52
C ASP A 3 -4.22 -35.65 4.66
N LYS A 4 -5.51 -35.88 4.37
CA LYS A 4 -6.35 -34.95 3.58
C LYS A 4 -6.55 -33.57 4.23
N LYS A 5 -6.44 -33.48 5.56
CA LYS A 5 -6.65 -32.24 6.31
C LYS A 5 -5.40 -31.36 6.28
N ASP A 6 -4.23 -31.98 6.23
CA ASP A 6 -2.93 -31.32 6.09
C ASP A 6 -2.76 -30.73 4.69
N THR A 7 -3.03 -31.52 3.64
CA THR A 7 -2.93 -31.05 2.24
C THR A 7 -3.88 -29.87 1.95
N ARG A 8 -5.07 -29.84 2.56
CA ARG A 8 -6.01 -28.72 2.41
C ARG A 8 -5.48 -27.44 3.06
N LYS A 9 -4.87 -27.52 4.25
CA LYS A 9 -4.30 -26.36 4.93
C LYS A 9 -3.11 -25.79 4.17
N GLU A 10 -2.25 -26.65 3.66
CA GLU A 10 -1.07 -26.25 2.89
C GLU A 10 -1.45 -25.53 1.58
N ASN A 11 -2.47 -26.03 0.87
CA ASN A 11 -3.00 -25.39 -0.33
C ASN A 11 -3.65 -24.03 -0.04
N ILE A 12 -4.37 -23.90 1.08
CA ILE A 12 -4.96 -22.63 1.50
C ILE A 12 -3.85 -21.62 1.84
N GLN A 13 -2.79 -22.03 2.53
CA GLN A 13 -1.65 -21.15 2.83
C GLN A 13 -0.93 -20.67 1.57
N LYS A 14 -0.67 -21.57 0.60
CA LYS A 14 -0.09 -21.19 -0.71
C LYS A 14 -0.98 -20.20 -1.47
N LEU A 15 -2.30 -20.39 -1.41
CA LEU A 15 -3.28 -19.45 -1.98
C LEU A 15 -3.25 -18.09 -1.28
N LEU A 16 -3.18 -18.05 0.05
CA LEU A 16 -3.10 -16.80 0.82
C LEU A 16 -1.85 -15.99 0.47
N VAL A 17 -0.67 -16.63 0.43
CA VAL A 17 0.59 -15.97 0.06
C VAL A 17 0.51 -15.39 -1.35
N ARG A 18 -0.10 -16.13 -2.29
CA ARG A 18 -0.31 -15.62 -3.65
C ARG A 18 -1.24 -14.41 -3.65
N LEU A 19 -2.31 -14.45 -2.87
CA LEU A 19 -3.24 -13.34 -2.74
C LEU A 19 -2.56 -12.09 -2.16
N GLU A 20 -1.77 -12.24 -1.09
CA GLU A 20 -0.98 -11.15 -0.52
C GLU A 20 -0.05 -10.51 -1.57
N LEU A 21 0.58 -11.32 -2.42
CA LEU A 21 1.46 -10.83 -3.48
C LEU A 21 0.71 -10.01 -4.56
N TRP A 22 -0.55 -10.36 -4.85
CA TRP A 22 -1.39 -9.61 -5.78
C TRP A 22 -2.00 -8.34 -5.15
N PHE A 23 -2.27 -8.36 -3.85
CA PHE A 23 -2.76 -7.19 -3.11
C PHE A 23 -1.67 -6.16 -2.81
N ALA A 24 -0.42 -6.60 -2.72
CA ALA A 24 0.75 -5.77 -2.51
C ALA A 24 0.85 -4.54 -3.43
N PRO A 25 0.88 -4.68 -4.77
CA PRO A 25 0.95 -3.52 -5.66
C PRO A 25 -0.29 -2.63 -5.55
N LEU A 26 -1.47 -3.20 -5.27
CA LEU A 26 -2.69 -2.41 -5.06
C LEU A 26 -2.56 -1.53 -3.81
N LEU A 27 -2.02 -2.08 -2.72
CA LEU A 27 -1.82 -1.37 -1.46
C LEU A 27 -0.88 -0.17 -1.62
N ILE A 28 0.06 -0.22 -2.56
CA ILE A 28 1.01 0.85 -2.87
C ILE A 28 0.36 1.89 -3.81
N ILE A 29 -0.27 1.42 -4.89
CA ILE A 29 -0.76 2.29 -5.97
C ILE A 29 -1.97 3.12 -5.52
N MET A 30 -2.89 2.54 -4.74
CA MET A 30 -4.10 3.22 -4.27
C MET A 30 -3.79 4.50 -3.48
N PRO A 31 -3.04 4.44 -2.37
CA PRO A 31 -2.75 5.63 -1.57
C PRO A 31 -1.86 6.64 -2.30
N MET A 32 -0.95 6.20 -3.17
CA MET A 32 -0.22 7.14 -4.04
C MET A 32 -1.17 7.92 -4.96
N SER A 33 -2.12 7.22 -5.59
CA SER A 33 -3.10 7.85 -6.48
C SER A 33 -3.98 8.84 -5.72
N VAL A 34 -4.49 8.44 -4.55
CA VAL A 34 -5.32 9.31 -3.70
C VAL A 34 -4.53 10.53 -3.24
N SER A 35 -3.27 10.36 -2.81
CA SER A 35 -2.41 11.47 -2.43
C SER A 35 -2.17 12.46 -3.57
N MET A 36 -1.92 11.97 -4.80
CA MET A 36 -1.77 12.83 -5.98
C MET A 36 -3.03 13.65 -6.26
N ILE A 37 -4.23 13.09 -6.08
CA ILE A 37 -5.49 13.82 -6.26
C ILE A 37 -5.58 14.98 -5.26
N PHE A 38 -5.31 14.73 -3.98
CA PHE A 38 -5.36 15.78 -2.95
C PHE A 38 -4.31 16.88 -3.15
N ILE A 39 -3.09 16.51 -3.53
CA ILE A 39 -2.03 17.49 -3.82
C ILE A 39 -2.37 18.29 -5.08
N GLY A 40 -2.95 17.64 -6.10
CA GLY A 40 -3.42 18.29 -7.31
C GLY A 40 -4.56 19.28 -7.05
N ASP A 41 -5.53 18.91 -6.22
CA ASP A 41 -6.65 19.79 -5.87
C ASP A 41 -6.16 21.00 -5.05
N TRP A 42 -5.24 20.77 -4.10
CA TRP A 42 -4.55 21.87 -3.42
C TRP A 42 -3.74 22.75 -4.39
N TYR A 43 -3.07 22.18 -5.40
CA TYR A 43 -2.30 22.99 -6.35
C TYR A 43 -3.22 23.91 -7.16
N VAL A 44 -4.34 23.40 -7.67
CA VAL A 44 -5.28 24.19 -8.49
C VAL A 44 -6.08 25.18 -7.63
N ARG A 45 -6.60 24.75 -6.48
CA ARG A 45 -7.53 25.58 -5.68
C ARG A 45 -6.85 26.30 -4.53
N GLY A 46 -5.83 25.69 -3.92
CA GLY A 46 -5.03 26.32 -2.88
C GLY A 46 -4.01 27.30 -3.44
N TYR A 47 -3.11 26.81 -4.29
CA TYR A 47 -1.99 27.62 -4.78
C TYR A 47 -2.40 28.59 -5.89
N VAL A 48 -3.06 28.12 -6.96
CA VAL A 48 -3.43 28.97 -8.10
C VAL A 48 -4.55 29.95 -7.75
N GLN A 49 -5.61 29.53 -7.04
CA GLN A 49 -6.72 30.40 -6.62
C GLN A 49 -6.46 31.13 -5.28
N LYS A 50 -5.29 30.92 -4.66
CA LYS A 50 -4.86 31.54 -3.37
C LYS A 50 -5.84 31.34 -2.20
N SER A 51 -6.58 30.24 -2.19
CA SER A 51 -7.53 29.93 -1.12
C SER A 51 -6.85 29.08 -0.04
N THR A 52 -6.74 29.63 1.18
CA THR A 52 -6.13 28.93 2.32
C THR A 52 -6.97 27.76 2.85
N LEU A 53 -8.23 27.67 2.43
CA LEU A 53 -9.18 26.63 2.81
C LEU A 53 -8.70 25.24 2.39
N TYR A 54 -7.91 25.17 1.32
CA TYR A 54 -7.40 23.95 0.73
C TYR A 54 -6.13 23.41 1.39
N ASN A 55 -5.52 24.14 2.34
CA ASN A 55 -4.30 23.70 3.03
C ASN A 55 -4.49 22.35 3.76
N GLY A 56 -5.72 22.02 4.16
CA GLY A 56 -6.05 20.72 4.72
C GLY A 56 -5.84 19.57 3.72
N GLU A 57 -6.13 19.78 2.44
CA GLU A 57 -5.94 18.76 1.40
C GLU A 57 -4.47 18.51 1.13
N LEU A 58 -3.63 19.56 1.14
CA LEU A 58 -2.18 19.40 1.09
C LEU A 58 -1.69 18.56 2.27
N LEU A 59 -2.16 18.88 3.48
CA LEU A 59 -1.74 18.18 4.69
C LEU A 59 -2.15 16.71 4.65
N ILE A 60 -3.38 16.40 4.24
CA ILE A 60 -3.87 15.03 4.07
C ILE A 60 -3.07 14.29 2.99
N GLY A 61 -2.84 14.94 1.84
CA GLY A 61 -2.05 14.38 0.73
C GLY A 61 -0.63 14.02 1.17
N LEU A 62 0.06 14.93 1.87
CA LEU A 62 1.39 14.68 2.42
C LEU A 62 1.40 13.58 3.48
N LEU A 63 0.41 13.57 4.38
CA LEU A 63 0.30 12.54 5.42
C LEU A 63 0.10 11.15 4.79
N LEU A 64 -0.76 11.03 3.79
CA LEU A 64 -0.94 9.79 3.03
C LEU A 64 0.35 9.34 2.36
N LEU A 65 1.11 10.25 1.75
CA LEU A 65 2.40 9.94 1.14
C LEU A 65 3.41 9.41 2.17
N CYS A 66 3.56 10.11 3.30
CA CYS A 66 4.49 9.72 4.36
C CYS A 66 4.13 8.36 4.96
N VAL A 67 2.86 8.16 5.30
CA VAL A 67 2.37 6.89 5.85
C VAL A 67 2.58 5.77 4.83
N ASN A 68 2.21 6.00 3.56
CA ASN A 68 2.40 5.00 2.52
C ASN A 68 3.87 4.66 2.32
N PHE A 69 4.77 5.64 2.31
CA PHE A 69 6.21 5.40 2.18
C PHE A 69 6.76 4.50 3.29
N VAL A 70 6.32 4.69 4.55
CA VAL A 70 6.73 3.81 5.67
C VAL A 70 6.21 2.38 5.46
N PHE A 71 4.95 2.22 5.07
CA PHE A 71 4.38 0.91 4.79
C PHE A 71 5.06 0.22 3.60
N ASP A 72 5.33 0.95 2.52
CA ASP A 72 6.03 0.45 1.33
C ASP A 72 7.43 -0.08 1.69
N VAL A 73 8.19 0.67 2.51
CA VAL A 73 9.52 0.25 2.96
C VAL A 73 9.45 -1.03 3.81
N LEU A 74 8.51 -1.10 4.76
CA LEU A 74 8.30 -2.29 5.59
C LEU A 74 7.88 -3.49 4.74
N PHE A 75 7.02 -3.26 3.76
CA PHE A 75 6.51 -4.28 2.86
C PHE A 75 7.61 -4.83 1.94
N LEU A 76 8.40 -3.97 1.30
CA LEU A 76 9.56 -4.37 0.49
C LEU A 76 10.61 -5.12 1.32
N ARG A 77 10.80 -4.73 2.59
CA ARG A 77 11.67 -5.45 3.51
C ARG A 77 11.14 -6.86 3.81
N SER A 78 9.83 -7.02 3.99
CA SER A 78 9.18 -8.32 4.20
C SER A 78 9.39 -9.28 3.01
N ILE A 79 9.16 -8.80 1.77
CA ILE A 79 9.41 -9.60 0.56
C ILE A 79 10.88 -10.02 0.46
N ARG A 80 11.81 -9.09 0.72
CA ARG A 80 13.24 -9.38 0.67
C ARG A 80 13.63 -10.48 1.67
N LEU A 81 13.07 -10.46 2.88
CA LEU A 81 13.32 -11.47 3.91
C LEU A 81 12.74 -12.84 3.55
N GLN A 82 11.55 -12.91 2.95
CA GLN A 82 11.00 -14.18 2.45
C GLN A 82 11.89 -14.78 1.36
N LYS A 83 12.35 -13.96 0.40
CA LYS A 83 13.20 -14.43 -0.71
C LYS A 83 14.55 -15.01 -0.27
N ILE A 84 15.08 -14.57 0.88
CA ILE A 84 16.33 -15.07 1.47
C ILE A 84 16.12 -16.41 2.21
N LYS A 85 14.92 -16.65 2.76
CA LYS A 85 14.62 -17.88 3.52
C LYS A 85 14.37 -19.10 2.63
N ASP A 86 14.04 -18.87 1.37
CA ASP A 86 13.78 -19.92 0.37
C ASP A 86 15.06 -20.34 -0.42
N PHE A 87 16.25 -19.84 -0.04
CA PHE A 87 17.57 -20.22 -0.58
C PHE A 87 18.42 -20.91 0.48
#